data_AF-A0A7S2T0G5-F1
#
_entry.id   AF-A0A7S2T0G5-F1
#
_cell.length_a   1.000
_cell.length_b   1.000
_cell.length_c   1.000
_cell.angle_alpha   90.00
_cell.angle_beta   90.00
_cell.angle_gamma   90.00
#
_symmetry.space_group_name_H-M   'P 1'
#
loop_
_entity.id
_entity.type
_entity.pdbx_description
1 polymer ?
#
loop_
_entity_poly.entity_id
_entity_poly.type
_entity_poly.pdbx_seq_one_letter_code
_entity_poly.pdbx_strand_id
1 'polypeptide(L)'
;YPECIHATGPNSIAISAPENHMGTKNAEKSRIFAFSKVLQAETTNRQLFTKQFSQRVNNTLLPTSESLVVFAYGITATGKTHSMEGTRDDPGIIPQTIQLLFHNKTNEEEVSISMYE
;
A
#
# COMPACT_ATOMS: atom_id res chain seq x y z
N TYR A 1 -5.52 5.43 -22.24
CA TYR A 1 -5.79 3.98 -22.31
C TYR A 1 -7.09 3.70 -21.57
N PRO A 2 -7.98 2.83 -22.07
CA PRO A 2 -9.21 2.53 -21.35
C PRO A 2 -8.88 1.85 -20.01
N GLU A 3 -9.52 2.31 -18.93
CA GLU A 3 -9.32 1.76 -17.59
C GLU A 3 -10.08 0.43 -17.45
N CYS A 4 -9.33 -0.66 -17.35
CA CYS A 4 -9.90 -2.00 -17.19
C CYS A 4 -10.13 -2.39 -15.71
N ILE A 5 -9.68 -1.55 -14.78
CA ILE A 5 -9.74 -1.77 -13.33
C ILE A 5 -10.32 -0.52 -12.70
N HIS A 6 -11.40 -0.66 -11.94
CA HIS A 6 -12.04 0.45 -11.25
C HIS A 6 -12.42 0.06 -9.82
N ALA A 7 -12.16 0.95 -8.86
CA ALA A 7 -12.64 0.76 -7.50
C ALA A 7 -14.16 0.98 -7.48
N THR A 8 -14.92 -0.02 -7.02
CA THR A 8 -16.39 0.08 -6.88
C THR A 8 -16.81 0.52 -5.48
N GLY A 9 -15.84 0.62 -4.56
CA GLY A 9 -16.05 1.05 -3.19
C GLY A 9 -14.75 1.00 -2.37
N PRO A 10 -14.82 1.26 -1.05
CA PRO A 10 -13.65 1.25 -0.17
C PRO A 10 -13.02 -0.14 0.04
N ASN A 11 -13.70 -1.20 -0.42
CA ASN A 11 -13.41 -2.60 -0.14
C ASN A 11 -13.56 -3.50 -1.37
N SER A 12 -13.79 -2.93 -2.55
CA SER A 12 -14.07 -3.71 -3.74
C SER A 12 -13.51 -3.08 -5.01
N ILE A 13 -13.03 -3.94 -5.91
CA ILE A 13 -12.52 -3.58 -7.23
C ILE A 13 -13.29 -4.40 -8.26
N ALA A 14 -13.63 -3.79 -9.39
CA ALA A 14 -14.16 -4.50 -10.54
C ALA A 14 -13.18 -4.44 -11.71
N ILE A 15 -13.11 -5.55 -12.44
CA ILE A 15 -12.31 -5.70 -13.65
C ILE A 15 -13.27 -5.93 -14.82
N SER A 16 -13.17 -5.10 -15.84
CA SER A 16 -14.02 -5.14 -17.04
C SER A 16 -13.23 -4.79 -18.29
N ALA A 17 -13.62 -5.39 -19.42
CA ALA A 17 -13.04 -5.04 -20.72
C ALA A 17 -13.46 -3.62 -21.16
N PRO A 18 -12.61 -2.90 -21.91
CA PRO A 18 -12.98 -1.63 -22.54
C PRO A 18 -14.18 -1.74 -23.48
N GLU A 19 -15.03 -0.72 -23.51
CA GLU A 19 -16.28 -0.69 -24.30
C GLU A 19 -16.06 -0.80 -25.83
N ASN A 20 -14.86 -0.50 -26.33
CA ASN A 20 -14.58 -0.43 -27.77
C ASN A 20 -14.08 -1.73 -28.42
N HIS A 21 -14.10 -2.87 -27.71
CA HIS A 21 -13.75 -4.15 -28.32
C HIS A 21 -14.96 -4.73 -29.08
N MET A 22 -14.96 -4.49 -30.40
CA MET A 22 -15.98 -4.88 -31.40
C MET A 22 -16.17 -6.41 -31.61
N GLY A 23 -15.92 -7.23 -30.57
CA GLY A 23 -15.95 -8.70 -30.63
C GLY A 23 -16.76 -9.38 -29.53
N THR A 24 -17.34 -8.65 -28.57
CA THR A 24 -18.00 -9.27 -27.39
C THR A 24 -19.51 -9.23 -27.49
N LYS A 25 -20.08 -10.03 -28.40
CA LYS A 25 -21.49 -10.49 -28.23
C LYS A 25 -21.67 -11.36 -26.96
N ASN A 26 -20.58 -11.73 -26.31
CA ASN A 26 -20.49 -12.36 -24.99
C ASN A 26 -19.52 -11.56 -24.10
N ALA A 27 -19.87 -10.33 -23.71
CA ALA A 27 -19.07 -9.58 -22.74
C ALA A 27 -18.88 -10.45 -21.47
N GLU A 28 -17.65 -10.89 -21.21
CA GLU A 28 -17.32 -11.50 -19.92
C GLU A 28 -17.79 -10.52 -18.84
N LYS A 29 -18.75 -10.99 -18.03
CA LYS A 29 -19.34 -10.20 -16.94
C LYS A 29 -18.21 -9.68 -16.07
N SER A 30 -18.24 -8.38 -15.78
CA SER A 30 -17.31 -7.72 -14.87
C SER A 30 -17.07 -8.58 -13.63
N ARG A 31 -15.80 -8.85 -13.30
CA ARG A 31 -15.44 -9.63 -12.11
C ARG A 31 -15.20 -8.68 -10.95
N ILE A 32 -15.87 -8.90 -9.83
CA ILE A 32 -15.75 -8.09 -8.61
C ILE A 32 -14.91 -8.87 -7.60
N PHE A 33 -13.91 -8.20 -7.03
CA PHE A 33 -13.03 -8.73 -6.01
C PHE A 33 -13.20 -7.92 -4.72
N ALA A 34 -13.23 -8.61 -3.58
CA ALA A 34 -13.36 -8.00 -2.26
C ALA A 34 -12.01 -7.97 -1.54
N PHE A 35 -11.73 -6.87 -0.85
CA PHE A 35 -10.52 -6.61 -0.08
C PHE A 35 -10.86 -5.94 1.25
N SER A 36 -9.98 -6.07 2.24
CA SER A 36 -10.12 -5.35 3.51
C SER A 36 -10.00 -3.83 3.35
N LYS A 37 -9.28 -3.38 2.33
CA LYS A 37 -9.22 -1.98 1.91
C LYS A 37 -8.78 -1.88 0.45
N VAL A 38 -9.41 -0.97 -0.27
CA VAL A 38 -8.99 -0.52 -1.60
C VAL A 38 -8.59 0.94 -1.47
N LEU A 39 -7.39 1.25 -1.96
CA LEU A 39 -6.86 2.61 -2.00
C LEU A 39 -7.10 3.18 -3.39
N GLN A 40 -7.49 4.45 -3.46
CA GLN A 40 -7.72 5.16 -4.72
C GLN A 40 -6.39 5.55 -5.35
N ALA A 41 -6.36 5.75 -6.67
CA ALA A 41 -5.14 6.06 -7.42
C ALA A 41 -4.45 7.35 -6.94
N GLU A 42 -5.21 8.29 -6.37
CA GLU A 42 -4.74 9.58 -5.86
C GLU A 42 -4.18 9.48 -4.43
N THR A 43 -4.21 8.28 -3.82
CA THR A 43 -3.72 8.09 -2.45
C THR A 43 -2.20 8.22 -2.42
N THR A 44 -1.72 9.27 -1.76
CA THR A 44 -0.27 9.51 -1.56
C THR A 44 0.35 8.51 -0.57
N ASN A 45 1.68 8.32 -0.62
CA ASN A 45 2.37 7.47 0.35
C ASN A 45 2.20 7.99 1.78
N ARG A 46 2.14 9.31 1.98
CA ARG A 46 1.86 9.90 3.30
C ARG A 46 0.49 9.49 3.84
N GLN A 47 -0.54 9.52 3.00
CA GLN A 47 -1.90 9.13 3.38
C GLN A 47 -1.99 7.62 3.65
N LEU A 48 -1.36 6.81 2.79
CA LEU A 48 -1.22 5.37 2.98
C LEU A 48 -0.61 5.07 4.35
N PHE A 49 0.55 5.65 4.66
CA PHE A 49 1.24 5.42 5.92
C PHE A 49 0.41 5.87 7.12
N THR A 50 -0.07 7.11 7.11
CA THR A 50 -0.80 7.71 8.23
C THR A 50 -2.09 6.96 8.53
N LYS A 51 -2.82 6.48 7.51
CA LYS A 51 -4.12 5.84 7.69
C LYS A 51 -4.04 4.34 7.91
N GLN A 52 -2.98 3.65 7.46
CA GLN A 52 -2.93 2.18 7.45
C GLN A 52 -1.78 1.61 8.28
N PHE A 53 -0.65 2.32 8.38
CA PHE A 53 0.57 1.79 8.98
C PHE A 53 0.94 2.42 10.32
N SER A 54 0.73 3.73 10.50
CA SER A 54 1.15 4.45 11.72
C SER A 54 0.62 3.79 13.01
N GLN A 55 -0.67 3.44 13.03
CA GLN A 55 -1.29 2.76 14.18
C GLN A 55 -0.73 1.36 14.39
N ARG A 56 -0.44 0.61 13.32
CA ARG A 56 0.14 -0.73 13.43
C ARG A 56 1.55 -0.66 13.99
N VAL A 57 2.37 0.28 13.53
CA VAL A 57 3.72 0.52 14.06
C VAL A 57 3.63 0.90 15.54
N ASN A 58 2.78 1.86 15.90
CA ASN A 58 2.65 2.33 17.28
C ASN A 58 2.08 1.28 18.23
N ASN A 59 1.19 0.40 17.77
CA ASN A 59 0.54 -0.59 18.63
C ASN A 59 1.29 -1.92 18.70
N THR A 60 2.09 -2.25 17.69
CA THR A 60 2.78 -3.56 17.58
C THR A 60 4.28 -3.46 17.90
N LEU A 61 4.97 -2.41 17.44
CA LEU A 61 6.44 -2.36 17.56
C LEU A 61 6.93 -1.67 18.84
N LEU A 62 6.15 -0.76 19.41
CA LEU A 62 6.54 0.03 20.58
C LEU A 62 6.07 -0.54 21.92
N PRO A 63 4.85 -1.10 22.06
CA PRO A 63 4.34 -1.56 23.36
C PRO A 63 4.41 -3.07 23.55
N THR A 64 4.43 -3.84 22.46
CA THR A 64 4.36 -5.31 22.48
C THR A 64 5.65 -5.90 21.91
N SER A 65 6.09 -7.04 22.43
CA SER A 65 7.25 -7.79 21.91
C SER A 65 6.89 -8.54 20.62
N GLU A 66 6.13 -7.90 19.72
CA GLU A 66 5.55 -8.49 18.52
C GLU A 66 6.29 -8.02 17.26
N SER A 67 6.34 -8.92 16.26
CA SER A 67 6.99 -8.64 14.99
C SER A 67 5.96 -8.22 13.93
N LEU A 68 6.22 -7.09 13.26
CA LEU A 68 5.44 -6.65 12.10
C LEU A 68 6.19 -6.96 10.81
N VAL A 69 5.56 -7.70 9.89
CA VAL A 69 6.10 -8.01 8.55
C VAL A 69 5.19 -7.43 7.49
N VAL A 70 5.78 -6.71 6.52
CA VAL A 70 5.07 -6.02 5.44
C VAL A 70 5.55 -6.53 4.09
N PHE A 71 4.61 -6.93 3.23
CA PHE A 71 4.90 -7.40 1.88
C PHE A 71 4.30 -6.46 0.84
N ALA A 72 5.06 -6.18 -0.22
CA ALA A 72 4.56 -5.54 -1.43
C ALA A 72 4.52 -6.57 -2.57
N TYR A 73 3.33 -6.81 -3.13
CA TYR A 73 3.11 -7.82 -4.17
C TYR A 73 2.48 -7.20 -5.42
N GLY A 74 2.84 -7.72 -6.59
CA GLY A 74 2.38 -7.23 -7.88
C GLY A 74 3.43 -7.44 -8.98
N ILE A 75 3.03 -7.26 -10.24
CA ILE A 75 3.94 -7.35 -11.38
C ILE A 75 4.90 -6.14 -11.45
N THR A 76 5.89 -6.18 -12.33
CA THR A 76 6.84 -5.06 -12.50
C THR A 76 6.10 -3.77 -12.89
N ALA A 77 6.60 -2.62 -12.42
CA ALA A 77 6.05 -1.29 -12.68
C ALA A 77 4.63 -1.01 -12.11
N THR A 78 4.15 -1.79 -11.14
CA THR A 78 2.86 -1.50 -10.45
C THR A 78 3.01 -0.68 -9.17
N GLY A 79 4.14 -0.02 -8.97
CA GLY A 79 4.35 0.86 -7.81
C GLY A 79 4.80 0.18 -6.51
N LYS A 80 5.22 -1.10 -6.53
CA LYS A 80 5.74 -1.78 -5.31
C LYS A 80 6.86 -0.99 -4.62
N THR A 81 7.92 -0.67 -5.35
CA THR A 81 9.06 0.13 -4.86
C THR A 81 8.60 1.54 -4.48
N HIS A 82 7.69 2.13 -5.25
CA HIS A 82 7.13 3.45 -4.93
C HIS A 82 6.36 3.45 -3.60
N SER A 83 5.59 2.42 -3.27
CA SER A 83 4.88 2.36 -1.98
C SER A 83 5.81 2.06 -0.81
N MET A 84 6.82 1.22 -1.00
CA MET A 84 7.74 0.82 0.08
C MET A 84 8.83 1.86 0.35
N GLU A 85 9.54 2.31 -0.67
CA GLU A 85 10.64 3.27 -0.57
C GLU A 85 10.15 4.70 -0.86
N GLY A 86 9.32 4.84 -1.88
CA GLY A 86 8.81 6.13 -2.34
C GLY A 86 9.86 7.00 -3.01
N THR A 87 9.60 8.29 -3.02
CA THR A 87 10.50 9.30 -3.57
C THR A 87 10.94 10.27 -2.47
N ARG A 88 11.81 11.23 -2.81
CA ARG A 88 12.18 12.27 -1.85
C ARG A 88 11.00 13.15 -1.45
N ASP A 89 10.09 13.42 -2.39
CA ASP A 89 8.94 14.31 -2.17
C ASP A 89 7.70 13.57 -1.63
N ASP A 90 7.57 12.26 -1.93
CA ASP A 90 6.53 11.37 -1.38
C ASP A 90 7.17 10.08 -0.82
N PRO A 91 7.81 10.14 0.37
CA PRO A 91 8.51 9.01 0.97
C PRO A 91 7.57 7.85 1.28
N GLY A 92 8.03 6.62 1.08
CA GLY A 92 7.24 5.39 1.24
C GLY A 92 7.11 4.91 2.68
N ILE A 93 6.64 3.68 2.85
CA ILE A 93 6.42 3.05 4.15
C ILE A 93 7.72 2.91 4.96
N ILE A 94 8.82 2.49 4.34
CA ILE A 94 10.11 2.25 5.02
C ILE A 94 10.65 3.54 5.67
N PRO A 95 10.92 4.63 4.92
CA PRO A 95 11.48 5.86 5.52
C PRO A 95 10.52 6.50 6.54
N GLN A 96 9.20 6.44 6.31
CA GLN A 96 8.22 6.96 7.28
C GLN A 96 8.18 6.13 8.57
N THR A 97 8.32 4.81 8.49
CA THR A 97 8.39 3.93 9.67
C THR A 97 9.64 4.25 10.49
N ILE A 98 10.80 4.37 9.83
CA ILE A 98 12.06 4.71 10.49
C ILE A 98 11.92 6.06 11.22
N GLN A 99 11.35 7.07 10.56
CA GLN A 99 11.13 8.38 11.16
C GLN A 99 10.21 8.30 12.39
N LEU A 100 9.13 7.53 12.31
CA LEU A 100 8.20 7.34 13.43
C LEU A 100 8.86 6.66 14.63
N LEU A 101 9.66 5.61 14.39
CA LEU A 101 10.39 4.89 15.44
C LEU A 101 11.38 5.81 16.16
N PHE A 102 12.18 6.57 15.41
CA PHE A 102 13.13 7.52 16.02
C PHE A 102 12.45 8.70 16.70
N HIS A 103 11.25 9.10 16.25
CA HIS A 103 10.47 10.15 16.92
C HIS A 103 9.92 9.71 18.27
N ASN A 104 9.51 8.43 18.39
CA ASN A 104 8.90 7.89 19.60
C ASN A 104 9.91 7.27 20.58
N LYS A 105 11.17 7.17 20.18
CA LYS A 105 12.27 6.62 20.98
C LYS A 105 12.45 7.42 22.29
N THR A 106 12.52 6.72 23.41
CA THR A 106 12.98 7.29 24.69
C THR A 106 14.51 7.16 24.80
N ASN A 107 15.16 7.99 25.63
CA ASN A 107 16.64 8.12 25.67
C ASN A 107 17.42 6.83 25.99
N GLU A 108 16.77 5.73 26.36
CA GLU A 108 17.41 4.49 26.82
C GLU A 108 17.27 3.30 25.85
N GLU A 109 16.44 3.39 24.81
CA GLU A 109 16.23 2.28 23.88
C GLU A 109 17.25 2.34 22.73
N GLU A 110 17.83 1.23 22.30
CA GLU A 110 18.64 1.16 21.08
C GLU A 110 17.76 0.75 19.89
N VAL A 111 17.92 1.41 18.75
CA VAL A 111 17.22 1.06 17.50
C VAL A 111 18.27 0.77 16.44
N SER A 112 18.29 -0.46 15.95
CA SER A 112 19.18 -0.90 14.87
C SER A 112 18.39 -1.11 13.58
N ILE A 113 19.01 -0.78 12.45
CA ILE A 113 18.41 -0.91 11.12
C ILE A 113 19.41 -1.65 10.24
N SER A 114 18.92 -2.69 9.57
CA SER A 114 19.68 -3.47 8.60
C SER A 114 18.92 -3.48 7.28
N MET A 115 19.64 -3.32 6.16
CA MET A 115 19.08 -3.35 4.82
C MET A 115 19.92 -4.29 3.96
N TYR A 116 19.23 -5.14 3.20
CA TYR A 116 19.84 -6.14 2.31
C TYR A 116 19.15 -6.04 0.94
N GLU A 117 19.92 -6.27 -0.12
CA GLU A 117 19.43 -6.43 -1.50
C GLU A 117 19.09 -7.88 -1.82
#